data_AF-A0A6I3JC15-F1
#
_entry.id   AF-A0A6I3JC15-F1
#
_cell.length_a   1.000
_cell.length_b   1.000
_cell.length_c   1.000
_cell.angle_alpha   90.00
_cell.angle_beta   90.00
_cell.angle_gamma   90.00
#
_symmetry.space_group_name_H-M   'P 1'
#
loop_
_entity.id
_entity.type
_entity.pdbx_description
1 polymer ?
#
loop_
_entity_poly.entity_id
_entity_poly.type
_entity_poly.pdbx_seq_one_letter_code
_entity_poly.pdbx_strand_id
1 'polypeptide(L)' 'MTLTELADRVGVTIANMSVLKNGHAKAIRFNTLTAICRELQCTPGDVLAYAPTHRADAGPASSAGTGPGAEDERG' A
#
# COMPACT_ATOMS: atom_id res chain seq x y z
N MET A 1 10.59 15.20 0.88
CA MET A 1 9.66 15.49 -0.23
C MET A 1 8.26 15.61 0.33
N THR A 2 7.53 16.67 -0.02
CA THR A 2 6.12 16.85 0.34
C THR A 2 5.21 16.03 -0.60
N LEU A 3 3.96 15.77 -0.19
CA LEU A 3 3.01 15.04 -1.03
C LEU A 3 2.72 15.77 -2.35
N THR A 4 2.66 17.11 -2.27
CA THR A 4 2.49 17.99 -3.42
C THR A 4 3.64 17.84 -4.41
N GLU A 5 4.89 17.92 -3.92
CA GLU A 5 6.08 17.74 -4.76
C GLU A 5 6.12 16.37 -5.44
N LEU A 6 5.71 15.31 -4.75
CA LEU A 6 5.63 13.97 -5.33
C LEU A 6 4.55 13.89 -6.42
N ALA A 7 3.38 14.47 -6.16
CA ALA A 7 2.27 14.49 -7.11
C ALA A 7 2.68 15.19 -8.43
N ASP A 8 3.37 16.33 -8.32
CA ASP A 8 3.90 17.07 -9.46
C ASP A 8 4.94 16.26 -10.24
N ARG A 9 5.89 15.62 -9.56
CA ARG A 9 6.94 14.78 -10.20
C ARG A 9 6.39 13.52 -10.87
N VAL A 10 5.35 12.93 -10.28
CA VAL A 10 4.66 11.74 -10.82
C VAL A 10 3.69 12.10 -11.94
N GLY A 11 3.26 13.36 -12.04
CA GLY A 11 2.31 13.83 -13.05
C GLY A 11 0.86 13.47 -12.73
N VAL A 12 0.47 13.52 -11.45
CA VAL A 12 -0.91 13.27 -11.00
C VAL A 12 -1.37 14.37 -10.04
N THR A 13 -2.68 14.50 -9.84
CA THR A 13 -3.20 15.50 -8.90
C THR A 13 -2.89 15.13 -7.45
N ILE A 14 -2.79 16.13 -6.57
CA ILE A 14 -2.64 15.91 -5.12
C ILE A 14 -3.78 15.05 -4.57
N ALA A 15 -5.01 15.23 -5.08
CA ALA A 15 -6.16 14.41 -4.69
C ALA A 15 -5.93 12.92 -5.02
N ASN A 16 -5.42 12.60 -6.21
CA ASN A 16 -5.13 11.23 -6.61
C ASN A 16 -4.01 10.62 -5.74
N MET A 17 -2.95 11.41 -5.47
CA MET A 17 -1.86 11.01 -4.58
C MET A 17 -2.33 10.75 -3.14
N SER A 18 -3.27 11.57 -2.65
CA SER A 18 -3.88 11.40 -1.32
C SER A 18 -4.68 10.11 -1.21
N VAL A 19 -5.49 9.80 -2.23
CA VAL A 19 -6.26 8.55 -2.30
C VAL A 19 -5.33 7.32 -2.32
N LEU A 20 -4.23 7.38 -3.08
CA LEU A 20 -3.21 6.33 -3.12
C LEU A 20 -2.51 6.16 -1.77
N LYS A 21 -2.00 7.24 -1.17
CA LYS A 21 -1.30 7.23 0.12
C LYS A 21 -2.15 6.61 1.23
N ASN A 22 -3.45 6.89 1.24
CA ASN A 22 -4.36 6.42 2.29
C ASN A 22 -4.92 5.01 2.01
N GLY A 23 -4.51 4.36 0.90
CA GLY A 23 -4.97 3.02 0.56
C GLY A 23 -6.44 2.96 0.12
N HIS A 24 -7.03 4.09 -0.28
CA HIS A 24 -8.44 4.15 -0.73
C HIS A 24 -8.57 3.97 -2.26
N ALA A 25 -7.45 3.81 -2.96
CA ALA A 25 -7.45 3.63 -4.40
C ALA A 25 -7.98 2.25 -4.79
N LYS A 26 -8.99 2.23 -5.66
CA LYS A 26 -9.50 0.99 -6.25
C LYS A 26 -8.60 0.42 -7.35
N ALA A 27 -7.84 1.30 -8.00
CA ALA A 27 -6.92 0.95 -9.07
C ALA A 27 -5.80 1.99 -9.17
N ILE A 28 -4.66 1.59 -9.71
CA ILE A 28 -3.55 2.46 -10.06
C ILE A 28 -3.12 2.16 -11.50
N ARG A 29 -2.82 3.21 -12.29
CA ARG A 29 -2.24 3.01 -13.62
C ARG A 29 -0.77 2.60 -13.49
N PHE A 30 -0.31 1.71 -14.37
CA PHE A 30 1.07 1.23 -14.32
C PHE A 30 2.10 2.34 -14.52
N ASN A 31 1.83 3.34 -15.37
CA ASN A 31 2.70 4.50 -15.54
C ASN A 31 2.83 5.35 -14.26
N THR A 32 1.75 5.48 -13.49
CA THR A 32 1.77 6.15 -12.19
C THR A 32 2.58 5.34 -11.17
N LEU A 33 2.38 4.02 -11.10
CA LEU A 33 3.14 3.14 -10.22
C LEU A 33 4.65 3.20 -10.49
N THR A 34 5.04 3.10 -11.76
CA THR A 34 6.46 3.16 -12.17
C THR A 34 7.09 4.52 -11.92
N ALA A 35 6.35 5.62 -12.13
CA ALA A 35 6.82 6.96 -11.79
C ALA A 35 7.02 7.12 -10.27
N ILE A 36 6.11 6.61 -9.43
CA ILE A 36 6.28 6.59 -7.97
C ILE A 36 7.54 5.81 -7.59
N CYS A 37 7.72 4.60 -8.14
CA CYS A 37 8.89 3.77 -7.89
C CYS A 37 10.20 4.50 -8.25
N ARG A 38 10.21 5.21 -9.38
CA ARG A 38 11.35 6.03 -9.81
C ARG A 38 11.62 7.19 -8.86
N GLU A 39 10.62 7.98 -8.48
CA GLU A 39 10.84 9.16 -7.63
C GLU A 39 11.20 8.80 -6.18
N LEU A 40 10.69 7.67 -5.68
CA LEU A 40 10.93 7.19 -4.31
C LEU A 40 12.06 6.16 -4.21
N GLN A 41 12.64 5.75 -5.34
CA GLN A 41 13.69 4.72 -5.40
C GLN A 41 13.26 3.41 -4.72
N CYS A 42 12.02 2.98 -4.96
CA CYS A 42 11.44 1.76 -4.41
C CYS A 42 11.00 0.79 -5.49
N THR A 43 10.60 -0.41 -5.07
CA THR A 43 10.05 -1.45 -5.94
C THR A 43 8.52 -1.49 -5.84
N PRO A 44 7.83 -2.09 -6.83
CA PRO A 44 6.38 -2.28 -6.75
C PRO A 44 5.91 -3.03 -5.50
N GLY A 45 6.73 -3.95 -4.98
CA GLY A 45 6.43 -4.71 -3.75
C GLY A 45 6.42 -3.85 -2.49
N ASP A 46 7.09 -2.69 -2.50
CA ASP A 46 7.07 -1.73 -1.40
C ASP A 46 5.79 -0.87 -1.40
N VAL A 47 5.06 -0.84 -2.53
CA VAL A 47 3.87 0.01 -2.73
C VAL A 47 2.59 -0.84 -2.73
N LEU A 48 2.65 -2.04 -3.29
CA LEU A 48 1.49 -2.93 -3.47
C LEU A 48 1.67 -4.21 -2.66
N ALA A 49 0.65 -4.53 -1.87
CA ALA A 49 0.54 -5.80 -1.18
C ALA A 49 -0.84 -6.41 -1.45
N TYR A 50 -0.89 -7.72 -1.64
CA TYR A 50 -2.16 -8.44 -1.69
C TYR A 50 -2.70 -8.60 -0.26
N ALA A 51 -3.86 -8.01 0.01
CA ALA A 51 -4.60 -8.18 1.25
C ALA A 51 -5.85 -9.02 0.96
N PRO A 52 -5.92 -10.28 1.46
CA PRO A 52 -7.08 -11.15 1.22
C PRO A 52 -8.38 -10.60 1.83
N THR A 53 -8.27 -9.75 2.86
CA THR A 53 -9.34 -8.92 3.39
C THR A 53 -8.95 -7.46 3.24
N HIS A 54 -9.58 -6.75 2.31
CA HIS A 54 -9.37 -5.32 2.18
C HIS A 54 -10.03 -4.62 3.38
N ARG A 55 -9.30 -3.73 4.08
CA ARG A 55 -9.78 -3.06 5.31
C ARG A 55 -11.11 -2.31 5.13
N ALA A 56 -11.52 -1.96 3.91
CA ALA A 56 -12.82 -1.35 3.67
C ALA A 56 -13.99 -2.36 3.75
N ASP A 57 -13.72 -3.65 3.58
CA ASP A 57 -14.72 -4.74 3.64
C ASP A 57 -14.69 -5.47 4.99
N ALA A 58 -13.63 -5.26 5.78
CA ALA A 58 -13.58 -5.67 7.17
C ALA A 58 -14.43 -4.71 8.02
N GLY A 59 -15.68 -5.08 8.29
CA GLY A 59 -16.42 -4.54 9.45
C GLY A 59 -15.56 -4.65 10.72
N PRO A 60 -15.92 -3.95 11.83
CA PRO A 60 -15.04 -3.81 12.99
C PRO A 60 -14.56 -5.18 13.46
N ALA A 61 -13.29 -5.47 13.17
CA ALA A 61 -12.67 -6.73 13.55
C ALA A 61 -12.56 -6.72 15.07
N SER A 62 -13.57 -7.31 15.72
CA SER A 62 -13.44 -7.76 17.10
C SER A 62 -12.27 -8.72 17.15
N SER A 63 -11.36 -8.42 18.07
CA SER A 63 -10.13 -9.13 18.36
C SER A 63 -10.27 -10.66 18.38
N ALA A 64 -9.72 -11.34 17.38
CA ALA A 64 -9.26 -12.72 17.46
C ALA A 64 -8.06 -12.79 16.50
N GLY A 65 -6.80 -12.94 16.93
CA GLY A 65 -6.33 -13.91 17.91
C GLY A 65 -6.23 -15.26 17.22
N THR A 66 -5.11 -15.53 16.56
CA THR A 66 -4.41 -16.84 16.45
C THR A 66 -3.36 -16.72 15.34
N GLY A 67 -2.10 -16.48 15.72
CA GLY A 67 -0.97 -16.91 14.92
C GLY A 67 -0.65 -18.36 15.30
N PRO A 68 -0.37 -19.26 14.35
CA PRO A 68 0.20 -20.54 14.71
C PRO A 68 1.63 -20.29 15.18
N GLY A 69 1.90 -20.58 16.45
CA GLY A 69 3.26 -20.69 16.96
C GLY A 69 3.95 -21.83 16.23
N ALA A 70 4.88 -21.50 15.33
CA ALA A 70 5.90 -22.42 14.91
C ALA A 70 7.00 -22.34 15.96
N GLU A 71 6.79 -23.05 17.07
CA GLU A 71 7.81 -23.29 18.07
C GLU A 71 8.81 -24.29 17.48
N ASP A 72 10.05 -23.84 17.49
CA ASP A 72 11.29 -24.56 17.26
C ASP A 72 11.43 -25.75 18.24
N GLU A 73 12.45 -26.60 18.01
CA GLU A 73 13.04 -27.57 18.95
C GLU A 73 12.70 -29.08 18.85
N ARG A 74 13.64 -29.78 18.20
CA ARG A 74 14.41 -30.95 18.69
C ARG A 74 13.67 -32.24 19.10
N GLY A 75 14.04 -33.33 18.41
CA GLY A 75 13.89 -34.72 18.87
C GLY A 75 14.00 -35.72 17.74
#